data_AF-A0A9Q2W1S4-F1
#
_entry.id   AF-A0A9Q2W1S4-F1
#
_cell.length_a   1.000
_cell.length_b   1.000
_cell.length_c   1.000
_cell.angle_alpha   90.00
_cell.angle_beta   90.00
_cell.angle_gamma   90.00
#
_symmetry.space_group_name_H-M   'P 1'
#
loop_
_entity.id
_entity.type
_entity.pdbx_description
1 polymer ?
#
loop_
_entity_poly.entity_id
_entity_poly.type
_entity_poly.pdbx_seq_one_letter_code
_entity_poly.pdbx_strand_id
1 'polypeptide(L)'
;MSTNSNALQTIISGSYRKHFDEMLALKRALVTESVLVTAPVSDIVVNVGEEFALLDEDPIEDPRALQDSIFAMIRRSSFLVLANVDGYLGTAATMEVGYAIAQGLQILTLEPMNDPNIAGYTRTLSEVFPQIRSRFEAELQVVRELTHNEAIVR
;
A
#
# COMPACT_ATOMS: atom_id res chain seq x y z
N MET A 1 -2.65 -14.72 28.88
CA MET A 1 -3.28 -14.94 27.57
C MET A 1 -2.24 -14.65 26.52
N SER A 2 -1.65 -15.69 25.93
CA SER A 2 -0.62 -15.53 24.90
C SER A 2 -1.30 -15.07 23.61
N THR A 3 -1.02 -13.86 23.17
CA THR A 3 -1.42 -13.37 21.85
C THR A 3 -0.69 -14.19 20.80
N ASN A 4 -1.43 -14.86 19.90
CA ASN A 4 -0.85 -15.56 18.76
C ASN A 4 0.01 -14.59 17.95
N SER A 5 1.34 -14.76 18.00
CA SER A 5 2.33 -13.82 17.46
C SER A 5 2.65 -14.04 15.97
N ASN A 6 1.72 -14.61 15.19
CA ASN A 6 1.97 -15.03 13.80
C ASN A 6 1.03 -14.37 12.77
N ALA A 7 0.42 -13.22 13.08
CA ALA A 7 -0.33 -12.49 12.08
C ALA A 7 0.62 -11.99 10.99
N LEU A 8 0.31 -12.28 9.71
CA LEU A 8 1.00 -11.67 8.58
C LEU A 8 0.75 -10.17 8.62
N GLN A 9 1.81 -9.38 8.50
CA GLN A 9 1.71 -7.92 8.48
C GLN A 9 2.48 -7.32 7.31
N THR A 10 1.97 -6.25 6.74
CA THR A 10 2.58 -5.56 5.60
C THR A 10 2.31 -4.06 5.65
N ILE A 11 3.04 -3.32 4.82
CA ILE A 11 2.61 -2.00 4.35
C ILE A 11 2.26 -2.07 2.86
N ILE A 12 1.55 -1.06 2.37
CA ILE A 12 1.31 -0.83 0.94
C ILE A 12 2.09 0.43 0.52
N SER A 13 3.05 0.23 -0.38
CA SER A 13 3.76 1.31 -1.06
C SER A 13 3.08 1.60 -2.40
N GLY A 14 2.83 2.87 -2.69
CA GLY A 14 2.12 3.29 -3.89
C GLY A 14 2.13 4.81 -4.04
N SER A 15 1.36 5.31 -5.01
CA SER A 15 1.21 6.75 -5.19
C SER A 15 -0.11 7.22 -4.61
N TYR A 16 -0.06 7.76 -3.39
CA TYR A 16 -1.22 8.37 -2.73
C TYR A 16 -1.90 9.44 -3.60
N ARG A 17 -1.13 10.24 -4.33
CA ARG A 17 -1.67 11.31 -5.17
C ARG A 17 -2.45 10.82 -6.39
N LYS A 18 -2.04 9.68 -6.96
CA LYS A 18 -2.62 9.19 -8.22
C LYS A 18 -3.62 8.06 -8.04
N HIS A 19 -3.41 7.24 -7.02
CA HIS A 19 -4.06 5.94 -6.89
C HIS A 19 -4.57 5.70 -5.45
N PHE A 20 -5.11 6.75 -4.82
CA PHE A 20 -5.58 6.66 -3.42
C PHE A 20 -6.70 5.63 -3.25
N ASP A 21 -7.71 5.69 -4.13
CA ASP A 21 -8.86 4.77 -4.10
C ASP A 21 -8.40 3.32 -4.24
N GLU A 22 -7.44 3.06 -5.13
CA GLU A 22 -6.84 1.74 -5.31
C GLU A 22 -6.05 1.31 -4.08
N MET A 23 -5.29 2.21 -3.45
CA MET A 23 -4.57 1.88 -2.20
C MET A 23 -5.54 1.52 -1.07
N LEU A 24 -6.66 2.24 -0.93
CA LEU A 24 -7.69 1.95 0.07
C LEU A 24 -8.41 0.63 -0.22
N ALA A 25 -8.81 0.38 -1.46
CA ALA A 25 -9.41 -0.87 -1.87
C ALA A 25 -8.48 -2.06 -1.62
N LEU A 26 -7.19 -1.90 -1.93
CA LEU A 26 -6.18 -2.92 -1.70
C LEU A 26 -5.97 -3.20 -0.20
N LYS A 27 -5.97 -2.16 0.64
CA LYS A 27 -5.94 -2.31 2.10
C LYS A 27 -7.10 -3.15 2.60
N ARG A 28 -8.33 -2.83 2.18
CA ARG A 28 -9.55 -3.60 2.57
C ARG A 28 -9.51 -5.04 2.09
N ALA A 29 -9.05 -5.27 0.86
CA ALA A 29 -8.89 -6.61 0.31
C ALA A 29 -7.89 -7.46 1.12
N LEU A 30 -6.75 -6.89 1.50
CA LEU A 30 -5.72 -7.55 2.32
C LEU A 30 -6.20 -7.84 3.75
N VAL A 31 -6.91 -6.91 4.38
CA VAL A 31 -7.51 -7.12 5.71
C VAL A 31 -8.48 -8.30 5.69
N THR A 32 -9.22 -8.47 4.60
CA THR A 32 -10.13 -9.63 4.42
C THR A 32 -9.37 -10.96 4.31
N GLU A 33 -8.12 -10.93 3.84
CA GLU A 33 -7.20 -12.08 3.84
C GLU A 33 -6.48 -12.26 5.21
N SER A 34 -6.96 -11.59 6.27
CA SER A 34 -6.37 -11.61 7.62
C SER A 34 -4.93 -11.08 7.67
N VAL A 35 -4.54 -10.22 6.72
CA VAL A 35 -3.27 -9.51 6.74
C VAL A 35 -3.44 -8.19 7.49
N LEU A 36 -2.59 -7.94 8.47
CA LEU A 36 -2.51 -6.65 9.14
C LEU A 36 -1.78 -5.64 8.23
N VAL A 37 -2.48 -4.58 7.81
CA VAL A 37 -1.89 -3.50 7.02
C VAL A 37 -1.55 -2.33 7.93
N THR A 38 -0.26 -2.06 8.13
CA THR A 38 0.22 -1.01 9.06
C THR A 38 0.41 0.35 8.40
N ALA A 39 0.48 0.41 7.06
CA ALA A 39 0.41 1.64 6.30
C ALA A 39 -0.27 1.42 4.93
N PRO A 40 -1.08 2.37 4.43
CA PRO A 40 -1.42 3.67 5.04
C PRO A 40 -2.18 3.57 6.36
N VAL A 41 -1.83 4.47 7.29
CA VAL A 41 -2.41 4.53 8.65
C VAL A 41 -3.84 5.07 8.59
N SER A 42 -4.07 6.13 7.82
CA SER A 42 -5.39 6.74 7.65
C SER A 42 -6.12 6.24 6.41
N ASP A 43 -7.45 6.31 6.46
CA ASP A 43 -8.35 6.12 5.32
C ASP A 43 -8.78 7.47 4.69
N ILE A 44 -8.20 8.60 5.13
CA ILE A 44 -8.54 9.98 4.72
C ILE A 44 -7.27 10.77 4.32
N VAL A 45 -7.26 11.36 3.12
CA VAL A 45 -6.24 12.33 2.67
C VAL A 45 -6.65 13.75 3.05
N VAL A 46 -5.77 14.51 3.70
CA VAL A 46 -6.07 15.90 4.12
C VAL A 46 -5.56 16.96 3.16
N ASN A 47 -4.49 16.70 2.38
CA ASN A 47 -3.89 17.71 1.49
C ASN A 47 -3.98 17.33 -0.01
N VAL A 48 -5.21 17.27 -0.53
CA VAL A 48 -5.44 17.05 -1.96
C VAL A 48 -4.75 18.15 -2.79
N GLY A 49 -3.72 17.79 -3.56
CA GLY A 49 -3.07 18.67 -4.55
C GLY A 49 -1.58 18.95 -4.35
N GLU A 50 -0.96 18.49 -3.26
CA GLU A 50 0.48 18.70 -3.01
C GLU A 50 1.36 17.52 -3.48
N GLU A 51 2.67 17.74 -3.60
CA GLU A 51 3.64 16.72 -4.04
C GLU A 51 3.76 15.55 -3.05
N PHE A 52 3.44 15.81 -1.77
CA PHE A 52 3.42 14.85 -0.67
C PHE A 52 1.99 14.71 -0.14
N ALA A 53 1.49 13.47 0.00
CA ALA A 53 0.21 13.24 0.66
C ALA A 53 0.42 13.20 2.18
N LEU A 54 -0.13 14.17 2.88
CA LEU A 54 -0.31 14.17 4.33
C LEU A 54 -1.64 13.47 4.64
N LEU A 55 -1.61 12.58 5.63
CA LEU A 55 -2.80 11.95 6.21
C LEU A 55 -3.15 12.68 7.53
N ASP A 56 -4.43 12.71 7.92
CA ASP A 56 -4.99 13.60 8.98
C ASP A 56 -4.37 13.40 10.36
N GLU A 57 -3.64 12.30 10.52
CA GLU A 57 -2.99 11.91 11.77
C GLU A 57 -1.46 11.84 11.65
N ASP A 58 -0.83 12.29 10.56
CA ASP A 58 0.65 12.27 10.45
C ASP A 58 1.26 13.38 11.33
N PRO A 59 1.89 13.04 12.48
CA PRO A 59 2.45 14.04 13.38
C PRO A 59 3.85 14.50 12.92
N ILE A 60 4.28 14.07 11.72
CA ILE A 60 5.65 14.19 11.23
C ILE A 60 5.63 15.02 9.95
N GLU A 61 5.96 16.30 10.09
CA GLU A 61 6.08 17.24 8.97
C GLU A 61 7.43 17.11 8.23
N ASP A 62 8.44 16.50 8.85
CA ASP A 62 9.75 16.28 8.25
C ASP A 62 9.73 15.07 7.28
N PRO A 63 9.94 15.26 5.96
CA PRO A 63 9.84 14.18 4.98
C PRO A 63 10.81 13.02 5.26
N ARG A 64 11.98 13.33 5.85
CA ARG A 64 12.95 12.29 6.23
C ARG A 64 12.42 11.44 7.38
N ALA A 65 11.96 12.05 8.46
CA ALA A 65 11.40 11.32 9.59
C ALA A 65 10.17 10.48 9.19
N LEU A 66 9.34 10.98 8.26
CA LEU A 66 8.23 10.22 7.70
C LEU A 66 8.76 8.99 6.95
N GLN A 67 9.72 9.16 6.05
CA GLN A 67 10.32 8.04 5.33
C GLN A 67 11.02 7.03 6.26
N ASP A 68 11.74 7.51 7.29
CA ASP A 68 12.38 6.66 8.31
C ASP A 68 11.33 5.82 9.05
N SER A 69 10.13 6.37 9.30
CA SER A 69 9.00 5.63 9.87
C SER A 69 8.51 4.53 8.91
N ILE A 70 8.42 4.81 7.60
CA ILE A 70 8.07 3.81 6.58
C ILE A 70 9.12 2.69 6.58
N PHE A 71 10.41 3.00 6.59
CA PHE A 71 11.47 1.99 6.65
C PHE A 71 11.42 1.16 7.94
N ALA A 72 11.05 1.77 9.07
CA ALA A 72 10.83 1.05 10.31
C ALA A 72 9.65 0.08 10.23
N MET A 73 8.57 0.45 9.54
CA MET A 73 7.44 -0.43 9.28
C MET A 73 7.81 -1.57 8.33
N ILE A 74 8.48 -1.29 7.21
CA ILE A 74 8.96 -2.32 6.27
C ILE A 74 9.80 -3.37 7.00
N ARG A 75 10.70 -2.95 7.90
CA ARG A 75 11.56 -3.87 8.66
C ARG A 75 10.79 -4.83 9.57
N ARG A 76 9.59 -4.46 10.00
CA ARG A 76 8.72 -5.29 10.83
C ARG A 76 7.75 -6.13 10.00
N SER A 77 7.59 -5.80 8.72
CA SER A 77 6.66 -6.49 7.82
C SER A 77 7.12 -7.90 7.46
N SER A 78 6.15 -8.77 7.21
CA SER A 78 6.36 -10.12 6.67
C SER A 78 6.68 -10.08 5.17
N PHE A 79 6.14 -9.08 4.46
CA PHE A 79 6.37 -8.79 3.05
C PHE A 79 6.09 -7.30 2.77
N LEU A 80 6.46 -6.82 1.59
CA LEU A 80 6.07 -5.49 1.09
C LEU A 80 5.00 -5.67 0.01
N VAL A 81 3.96 -4.82 0.02
CA VAL A 81 2.98 -4.74 -1.08
C VAL A 81 3.21 -3.49 -1.90
N LEU A 82 3.18 -3.62 -3.23
CA LEU A 82 3.21 -2.51 -4.17
C LEU A 82 1.85 -2.34 -4.86
N ALA A 83 1.24 -1.17 -4.70
CA ALA A 83 0.11 -0.72 -5.50
C ALA A 83 0.61 -0.11 -6.83
N ASN A 84 1.24 -0.94 -7.67
CA ASN A 84 1.80 -0.55 -8.97
C ASN A 84 0.73 -0.44 -10.06
N VAL A 85 -0.31 0.35 -9.79
CA VAL A 85 -1.45 0.57 -10.70
C VAL A 85 -0.96 1.14 -12.03
N ASP A 86 -1.44 0.58 -13.13
CA ASP A 86 -1.01 0.91 -14.50
C ASP A 86 0.52 0.82 -14.69
N GLY A 87 1.19 -0.06 -13.91
CA GLY A 87 2.63 -0.20 -13.87
C GLY A 87 3.40 0.97 -13.26
N TYR A 88 2.73 1.95 -12.64
CA TYR A 88 3.39 3.14 -12.09
C TYR A 88 3.92 2.90 -10.66
N LEU A 89 5.17 3.35 -10.41
CA LEU A 89 5.73 3.52 -9.07
C LEU A 89 6.28 4.93 -8.92
N GLY A 90 5.96 5.57 -7.79
CA GLY A 90 6.56 6.85 -7.40
C GLY A 90 7.97 6.68 -6.84
N THR A 91 8.74 7.77 -6.81
CA THR A 91 10.14 7.77 -6.34
C THR A 91 10.31 7.21 -4.92
N ALA A 92 9.43 7.60 -3.98
CA ALA A 92 9.45 7.07 -2.61
C ALA A 92 9.21 5.54 -2.59
N ALA A 93 8.20 5.07 -3.32
CA ALA A 93 7.91 3.64 -3.45
C ALA A 93 9.09 2.86 -4.08
N THR A 94 9.77 3.42 -5.08
CA THR A 94 10.98 2.81 -5.66
C THR A 94 12.12 2.72 -4.65
N MET A 95 12.30 3.73 -3.80
CA MET A 95 13.30 3.69 -2.73
C MET A 95 12.95 2.63 -1.67
N GLU A 96 11.67 2.48 -1.34
CA GLU A 96 11.15 1.46 -0.43
C GLU A 96 11.35 0.05 -0.98
N VAL A 97 11.19 -0.16 -2.29
CA VAL A 97 11.54 -1.42 -2.97
C VAL A 97 13.02 -1.76 -2.75
N GLY A 98 13.92 -0.81 -3.01
CA GLY A 98 15.36 -1.04 -2.81
C GLY A 98 15.69 -1.41 -1.36
N TYR A 99 15.05 -0.74 -0.40
CA TYR A 99 15.21 -1.05 1.01
C TYR A 99 14.67 -2.44 1.37
N ALA A 100 13.48 -2.83 0.87
CA ALA A 100 12.91 -4.15 1.10
C ALA A 100 13.76 -5.27 0.51
N ILE A 101 14.30 -5.08 -0.70
CA ILE A 101 15.27 -6.01 -1.32
C ILE A 101 16.49 -6.18 -0.41
N ALA A 102 17.06 -5.08 0.10
CA ALA A 102 18.22 -5.13 0.98
C ALA A 102 17.95 -5.84 2.32
N GLN A 103 16.69 -5.86 2.78
CA GLN A 103 16.26 -6.60 3.97
C GLN A 103 15.90 -8.07 3.67
N GLY A 104 15.93 -8.51 2.40
CA GLY A 104 15.52 -9.86 2.00
C GLY A 104 14.01 -10.09 2.10
N LEU A 105 13.21 -9.02 2.05
CA LEU A 105 11.76 -9.11 2.17
C LEU A 105 11.14 -9.54 0.83
N GLN A 106 10.13 -10.42 0.88
CA GLN A 106 9.31 -10.71 -0.30
C GLN A 106 8.54 -9.45 -0.70
N ILE A 107 8.53 -9.15 -2.00
CA ILE A 107 7.75 -8.04 -2.57
C ILE A 107 6.59 -8.63 -3.38
N LEU A 108 5.37 -8.21 -3.05
CA LEU A 108 4.14 -8.62 -3.72
C LEU A 108 3.54 -7.43 -4.47
N THR A 109 3.16 -7.61 -5.74
CA THR A 109 2.66 -6.53 -6.59
C THR A 109 1.19 -6.72 -6.94
N LEU A 110 0.45 -5.63 -7.08
CA LEU A 110 -0.94 -5.67 -7.55
C LEU A 110 -1.01 -6.09 -9.02
N GLU A 111 -0.10 -5.59 -9.83
CA GLU A 111 0.04 -5.91 -11.25
C GLU A 111 1.42 -6.53 -11.54
N PRO A 112 1.61 -7.26 -12.65
CA PRO A 112 2.93 -7.72 -13.06
C PRO A 112 3.94 -6.57 -13.16
N MET A 113 5.12 -6.74 -12.57
CA MET A 113 6.19 -5.75 -12.64
C MET A 113 6.92 -5.85 -13.98
N ASN A 114 6.97 -4.75 -14.73
CA ASN A 114 7.64 -4.69 -16.04
C ASN A 114 9.06 -4.14 -15.98
N ASP A 115 9.44 -3.41 -14.92
CA ASP A 115 10.80 -2.90 -14.77
C ASP A 115 11.78 -4.06 -14.56
N PRO A 116 12.75 -4.28 -15.47
CA PRO A 116 13.64 -5.45 -15.40
C PRO A 116 14.55 -5.45 -14.17
N ASN A 117 14.79 -4.30 -13.54
CA ASN A 117 15.61 -4.20 -12.33
C ASN A 117 14.85 -4.62 -11.08
N ILE A 118 13.51 -4.55 -11.10
CA ILE A 118 12.64 -4.86 -9.96
C ILE A 118 11.94 -6.21 -10.16
N ALA A 119 11.55 -6.55 -11.38
CA ALA A 119 10.68 -7.69 -11.68
C ALA A 119 11.17 -9.02 -11.08
N GLY A 120 12.48 -9.27 -11.12
CA GLY A 120 13.09 -10.50 -10.57
C GLY A 120 12.95 -10.67 -9.05
N TYR A 121 12.59 -9.61 -8.32
CA TYR A 121 12.38 -9.63 -6.87
C TYR A 121 10.90 -9.72 -6.48
N THR A 122 9.99 -9.72 -7.46
CA THR A 122 8.55 -9.59 -7.23
C THR A 122 7.78 -10.84 -7.59
N ARG A 123 6.62 -10.99 -6.95
CA ARG A 123 5.54 -11.90 -7.34
C ARG A 123 4.23 -11.14 -7.28
N THR A 124 3.23 -11.51 -8.06
CA THR A 124 1.92 -10.88 -7.96
C THR A 124 1.21 -11.33 -6.69
N LEU A 125 0.38 -10.45 -6.12
CA LEU A 125 -0.46 -10.78 -4.96
C LEU A 125 -1.34 -12.00 -5.24
N SER A 126 -1.91 -12.11 -6.45
CA SER A 126 -2.80 -13.22 -6.84
C SER A 126 -2.11 -14.60 -6.84
N GLU A 127 -0.79 -14.65 -6.98
CA GLU A 127 -0.03 -15.91 -6.85
C GLU A 127 0.08 -16.41 -5.40
N VAL A 128 -0.15 -15.53 -4.43
CA VAL A 128 -0.07 -15.82 -2.99
C VAL A 128 -1.46 -15.86 -2.36
N PHE A 129 -2.34 -14.94 -2.76
CA PHE A 129 -3.71 -14.77 -2.31
C PHE A 129 -4.65 -14.88 -3.51
N PRO A 130 -5.11 -16.09 -3.90
CA PRO A 130 -5.81 -16.31 -5.17
C PRO A 130 -7.08 -15.48 -5.37
N GLN A 131 -7.73 -15.05 -4.29
CA GLN A 131 -8.97 -14.27 -4.33
C GLN A 131 -8.72 -12.75 -4.24
N ILE A 132 -7.47 -12.29 -4.07
CA ILE A 132 -7.19 -10.89 -3.79
C ILE A 132 -7.64 -9.97 -4.93
N ARG A 133 -7.56 -10.41 -6.19
CA ARG A 133 -7.95 -9.61 -7.34
C ARG A 133 -9.46 -9.35 -7.36
N SER A 134 -10.29 -10.38 -7.20
CA SER A 134 -11.74 -10.22 -7.19
C SER A 134 -12.21 -9.39 -5.99
N ARG A 135 -11.55 -9.55 -4.83
CA ARG A 135 -11.80 -8.70 -3.65
C ARG A 135 -11.40 -7.25 -3.89
N PHE A 136 -10.23 -7.00 -4.46
CA PHE A 136 -9.76 -5.66 -4.81
C PHE A 136 -10.73 -4.97 -5.77
N GLU A 137 -11.18 -5.65 -6.82
CA GLU A 137 -12.13 -5.11 -7.78
C GLU A 137 -13.47 -4.75 -7.13
N ALA A 138 -13.99 -5.62 -6.24
CA ALA A 138 -15.21 -5.36 -5.49
C ALA A 138 -15.07 -4.16 -4.54
N GLU A 139 -13.97 -4.09 -3.79
CA GLU A 139 -13.70 -2.97 -2.88
C GLU A 139 -13.48 -1.66 -3.63
N LEU A 140 -12.80 -1.69 -4.78
CA LEU A 140 -12.57 -0.50 -5.60
C LEU A 140 -13.86 0.09 -6.14
N GLN A 141 -14.81 -0.77 -6.53
CA GLN A 141 -16.15 -0.32 -6.91
C GLN A 141 -16.84 0.39 -5.74
N VAL A 142 -16.84 -0.21 -4.55
CA VAL A 142 -17.44 0.37 -3.34
C VAL A 142 -16.79 1.72 -2.98
N VAL A 143 -15.45 1.81 -3.00
CA VAL A 143 -14.72 3.04 -2.69
C VAL A 143 -15.10 4.15 -3.67
N ARG A 144 -15.09 3.88 -4.98
CA ARG A 144 -15.43 4.89 -6.00
C ARG A 144 -16.89 5.35 -5.93
N GLU A 145 -17.82 4.45 -5.60
CA GLU A 145 -19.22 4.81 -5.37
C GLU A 145 -19.38 5.77 -4.18
N LEU A 146 -18.65 5.54 -3.08
CA LEU A 146 -18.66 6.44 -1.92
C LEU A 146 -18.06 7.81 -2.26
N THR A 147 -16.89 7.85 -2.90
CA THR A 147 -16.22 9.10 -3.32
C THR A 147 -17.11 9.92 -4.26
N HIS A 148 -17.83 9.27 -5.17
CA HIS A 148 -18.75 9.94 -6.09
C HIS A 148 -19.96 10.55 -5.36
N ASN A 149 -20.54 9.83 -4.40
CA ASN A 149 -21.69 10.32 -3.63
C ASN A 149 -21.33 11.52 -2.74
N GLU A 150 -20.14 11.55 -2.16
CA GLU A 150 -19.67 12.70 -1.36
C GLU A 150 -19.42 13.95 -2.21
N ALA A 151 -18.98 13.78 -3.46
CA ALA A 151 -18.76 14.87 -4.40
C ALA A 151 -20.06 15.52 -4.91
N ILE A 152 -21.17 14.77 -4.94
CA ILE A 152 -22.50 15.28 -5.38
C ILE A 152 -23.19 16.11 -4.29
N VAL A 153 -22.84 15.91 -3.01
CA VAL A 153 -23.46 16.58 -1.86
C VAL A 153 -22.82 17.95 -1.55
N ARG A 154 -21.71 18.31 -2.23
CA ARG A 154 -21.03 19.61 -2.12
C ARG A 154 -21.36 20.52 -3.31
#